data_AF-A0A1F4B6P8-F1
#
_entry.id   AF-A0A1F4B6P8-F1
#
_cell.length_a   1.000
_cell.length_b   1.000
_cell.length_c   1.000
_cell.angle_alpha   90.00
_cell.angle_beta   90.00
_cell.angle_gamma   90.00
#
_symmetry.space_group_name_H-M   'P 1'
#
loop_
_entity.id
_entity.type
_entity.pdbx_description
1 polymer ?
#
loop_
_entity_poly.entity_id
_entity_poly.type
_entity_poly.pdbx_seq_one_letter_code
_entity_poly.pdbx_strand_id
1 'polypeptide(L)'
;MPRLIVSPIVISVLFVTPTHAASIALGQATADRVTAIIGQDAADVNASANIWLGAVYATTLYLNDGASWVPYTGGPFPIARSVTLSASQSVTVVDHIDISGLTGLQLYVGYDVDEQDMFTSPGKLAKIYTVDSCVGAASKWAL
;
A
#
# COMPACT_ATOMS: atom_id res chain seq x y z
N MET A 1 55.42 -43.34 1.39
CA MET A 1 53.96 -43.31 1.13
C MET A 1 53.40 -41.99 1.67
N PRO A 2 53.05 -40.99 0.84
CA PRO A 2 52.50 -39.74 1.34
C PRO A 2 50.98 -39.87 1.55
N ARG A 3 50.49 -39.47 2.73
CA ARG A 3 49.05 -39.39 3.05
C ARG A 3 48.54 -38.01 2.62
N LEU A 4 47.64 -37.98 1.64
CA LEU A 4 46.90 -36.78 1.26
C LEU A 4 45.90 -36.44 2.37
N ILE A 5 46.13 -35.32 3.05
CA ILE A 5 45.16 -34.71 3.96
C ILE A 5 44.19 -33.92 3.08
N VAL A 6 42.99 -34.47 2.87
CA VAL A 6 41.90 -33.74 2.21
C VAL A 6 41.29 -32.80 3.25
N SER A 7 41.59 -31.50 3.12
CA SER A 7 41.00 -30.46 3.96
C SER A 7 39.58 -30.16 3.48
N PRO A 8 38.54 -30.20 4.34
CA PRO A 8 37.19 -29.82 3.92
C PRO A 8 37.12 -28.30 3.74
N ILE A 9 36.81 -27.86 2.52
CA ILE A 9 36.43 -26.48 2.23
C ILE A 9 35.09 -26.22 2.91
N VAL A 10 35.08 -25.34 3.91
CA VAL A 10 33.84 -24.83 4.51
C VAL A 10 33.32 -23.73 3.58
N ILE A 11 32.26 -24.02 2.82
CA ILE A 11 31.53 -23.01 2.05
C ILE A 11 30.56 -22.34 3.01
N SER A 12 30.92 -21.14 3.47
CA SER A 12 29.99 -20.27 4.19
C SER A 12 28.97 -19.70 3.21
N VAL A 13 27.76 -20.26 3.20
CA VAL A 13 26.62 -19.66 2.50
C VAL A 13 26.08 -18.53 3.36
N LEU A 14 26.25 -17.29 2.94
CA LEU A 14 25.54 -16.15 3.52
C LEU A 14 24.07 -16.25 3.10
N PHE A 15 23.17 -16.50 4.04
CA PHE A 15 21.74 -16.33 3.81
C PHE A 15 21.47 -14.83 3.81
N VAL A 16 21.33 -14.22 2.63
CA VAL A 16 20.71 -12.90 2.52
C VAL A 16 19.23 -13.12 2.78
N THR A 17 18.75 -12.74 3.95
CA THR A 17 17.30 -12.66 4.18
C THR A 17 16.73 -11.74 3.11
N PRO A 18 15.66 -12.15 2.38
CA PRO A 18 15.02 -11.24 1.44
C PRO A 18 14.58 -10.02 2.23
N THR A 19 15.14 -8.86 1.90
CA THR A 19 14.60 -7.58 2.33
C THR A 19 13.16 -7.58 1.82
N HIS A 20 12.18 -7.68 2.72
CA HIS A 20 10.78 -7.55 2.32
C HIS A 20 10.63 -6.14 1.80
N ALA A 21 10.53 -5.97 0.49
CA ALA A 21 10.27 -4.65 -0.05
C ALA A 21 8.93 -4.13 0.46
N ALA A 22 8.89 -2.83 0.78
CA ALA A 22 7.66 -2.09 1.00
C ALA A 22 6.59 -2.47 -0.03
N SER A 23 5.38 -2.76 0.43
CA SER A 23 4.27 -3.11 -0.45
C SER A 23 2.94 -2.59 0.11
N ILE A 24 2.04 -2.24 -0.81
CA ILE A 24 0.67 -1.85 -0.49
C ILE A 24 -0.24 -2.62 -1.43
N ALA A 25 -1.17 -3.36 -0.86
CA ALA A 25 -2.12 -4.17 -1.60
C ALA A 25 -3.54 -3.91 -1.12
N LEU A 26 -4.52 -4.27 -1.96
CA LEU A 26 -5.91 -4.30 -1.53
C LEU A 26 -6.11 -5.36 -0.45
N GLY A 27 -6.72 -4.99 0.66
CA GLY A 27 -7.21 -5.91 1.67
C GLY A 27 -8.61 -6.40 1.32
N GLN A 28 -9.57 -5.48 1.34
CA GLN A 28 -10.97 -5.74 0.99
C GLN A 28 -11.57 -4.54 0.26
N ALA A 29 -12.50 -4.80 -0.66
CA ALA A 29 -13.33 -3.77 -1.28
C ALA A 29 -14.79 -4.23 -1.29
N THR A 30 -15.66 -3.37 -0.80
CA THR A 30 -17.13 -3.47 -0.82
C THR A 30 -17.69 -2.11 -1.19
N ALA A 31 -19.02 -2.00 -1.36
CA ALA A 31 -19.66 -0.76 -1.78
C ALA A 31 -19.42 0.41 -0.80
N ASP A 32 -19.33 0.12 0.51
CA ASP A 32 -19.24 1.09 1.59
C ASP A 32 -17.91 1.06 2.36
N ARG A 33 -17.05 0.08 2.06
CA ARG A 33 -15.78 -0.13 2.78
C ARG A 33 -14.67 -0.61 1.89
N VAL A 34 -13.52 0.06 1.97
CA VAL A 34 -12.27 -0.33 1.30
C VAL A 34 -11.13 -0.30 2.29
N THR A 35 -10.35 -1.38 2.35
CA THR A 35 -9.17 -1.51 3.20
C THR A 35 -7.95 -1.85 2.36
N ALA A 36 -6.79 -1.30 2.73
CA ALA A 36 -5.49 -1.65 2.22
C ALA A 36 -4.71 -2.46 3.26
N ILE A 37 -3.81 -3.31 2.79
CA ILE A 37 -2.79 -3.97 3.60
C ILE A 37 -1.46 -3.35 3.20
N ILE A 38 -0.76 -2.82 4.20
CA ILE A 38 0.59 -2.29 4.04
C ILE A 38 1.57 -3.32 4.61
N GLY A 39 2.44 -3.85 3.75
CA GLY A 39 3.61 -4.63 4.12
C GLY A 39 4.82 -3.70 4.23
N GLN A 40 5.39 -3.62 5.42
CA GLN A 40 6.50 -2.72 5.72
C GLN A 40 7.85 -3.35 5.38
N ASP A 41 8.83 -2.53 5.03
CA ASP A 41 10.21 -3.01 5.01
C ASP A 41 10.64 -3.40 6.43
N ALA A 42 11.40 -4.49 6.56
CA ALA A 42 11.85 -4.98 7.85
C ALA A 42 12.68 -3.93 8.62
N ALA A 43 13.38 -3.04 7.91
CA ALA A 43 14.14 -1.94 8.49
C ALA A 43 13.24 -0.83 9.08
N ASP A 44 12.00 -0.71 8.59
CA ASP A 44 11.06 0.36 8.97
C ASP A 44 10.11 -0.07 10.10
N VAL A 45 10.11 -1.34 10.51
CA VAL A 45 9.24 -1.84 11.59
C VAL A 45 9.57 -1.15 12.92
N ASN A 46 8.53 -0.68 13.61
CA ASN A 46 8.56 0.15 14.81
C ASN A 46 8.98 1.62 14.60
N ALA A 47 9.21 2.05 13.36
CA ALA A 47 9.36 3.48 13.07
C ALA A 47 8.00 4.19 13.14
N SER A 48 8.03 5.50 13.42
CA SER A 48 6.84 6.34 13.27
C SER A 48 6.70 6.72 11.81
N ALA A 49 5.48 6.64 11.27
CA ALA A 49 5.18 7.04 9.91
C ALA A 49 3.81 7.70 9.82
N ASN A 50 3.64 8.49 8.77
CA ASN A 50 2.41 9.12 8.37
C ASN A 50 1.76 8.30 7.26
N ILE A 51 0.44 8.31 7.23
CA ILE A 51 -0.38 7.67 6.20
C ILE A 51 -1.16 8.76 5.49
N TRP A 52 -1.06 8.73 4.16
CA TRP A 52 -1.83 9.58 3.26
C TRP A 52 -2.82 8.73 2.49
N LEU A 53 -4.05 9.24 2.40
CA LEU A 53 -5.12 8.61 1.62
C LEU A 53 -5.52 9.57 0.50
N GLY A 54 -5.52 9.03 -0.72
CA GLY A 54 -5.86 9.78 -1.93
C GLY A 54 -6.99 9.13 -2.68
N ALA A 55 -7.80 9.96 -3.32
CA ALA A 55 -8.88 9.54 -4.20
C ALA A 55 -8.87 10.42 -5.44
N VAL A 56 -8.86 9.82 -6.64
CA VAL A 56 -8.99 10.56 -7.89
C VAL A 56 -10.34 10.25 -8.50
N TYR A 57 -11.17 11.28 -8.69
CA TYR A 57 -12.48 11.16 -9.30
C TYR A 57 -12.74 12.34 -10.24
N ALA A 58 -13.22 12.05 -11.45
CA ALA A 58 -13.51 13.07 -12.46
C ALA A 58 -12.38 14.11 -12.62
N THR A 59 -11.12 13.66 -12.71
CA THR A 59 -9.89 14.48 -12.79
C THR A 59 -9.53 15.34 -11.57
N THR A 60 -10.33 15.26 -10.50
CA THR A 60 -10.06 15.95 -9.23
C THR A 60 -9.38 15.00 -8.25
N LEU A 61 -8.28 15.45 -7.65
CA LEU A 61 -7.64 14.78 -6.52
C LEU A 61 -8.33 15.19 -5.23
N TYR A 62 -8.77 14.22 -4.46
CA TYR A 62 -9.27 14.37 -3.10
C TYR A 62 -8.26 13.72 -2.15
N LEU A 63 -7.97 14.39 -1.05
CA LEU A 63 -7.12 13.88 0.02
C LEU A 63 -7.96 13.76 1.28
N ASN A 64 -7.71 12.72 2.06
CA ASN A 64 -8.35 12.59 3.37
C ASN A 64 -7.51 13.34 4.42
N ASP A 65 -8.11 14.27 5.14
CA ASP A 65 -7.44 15.05 6.18
C ASP A 65 -7.47 14.41 7.58
N GLY A 66 -7.89 13.14 7.65
CA GLY A 66 -8.11 12.39 8.88
C GLY A 66 -9.55 12.46 9.39
N ALA A 67 -10.36 13.38 8.87
CA ALA A 67 -11.78 13.52 9.21
C ALA A 67 -12.69 13.41 7.99
N SER A 68 -12.29 13.93 6.84
CA SER A 68 -13.12 14.03 5.65
C SER A 68 -12.29 14.03 4.36
N TRP A 69 -12.95 13.68 3.26
CA TRP A 69 -12.36 13.77 1.92
C TRP A 69 -12.55 15.18 1.37
N VAL A 70 -11.44 15.89 1.13
CA VAL A 70 -11.45 17.27 0.64
C VAL A 70 -10.74 17.38 -0.71
N PRO A 71 -11.23 18.21 -1.64
CA PRO A 71 -10.54 18.43 -2.91
C PRO A 71 -9.21 19.14 -2.63
N TYR A 72 -8.14 18.60 -3.20
CA TYR A 72 -6.81 19.17 -3.06
C TYR A 72 -6.68 20.44 -3.91
N THR A 73 -6.38 21.55 -3.26
CA THR A 73 -6.28 22.88 -3.89
C THR A 73 -4.83 23.42 -3.91
N GLY A 74 -3.86 22.61 -3.50
CA GLY A 74 -2.44 22.96 -3.38
C GLY A 74 -1.95 22.96 -1.93
N GLY A 75 -0.64 22.86 -1.73
CA GLY A 75 0.00 22.83 -0.40
C GLY A 75 0.57 21.45 -0.04
N PRO A 76 0.93 21.21 1.22
CA PRO A 76 1.34 19.88 1.66
C PRO A 76 0.15 18.92 1.68
N PHE A 77 0.40 17.62 1.48
CA PHE A 77 -0.64 16.61 1.55
C PHE A 77 -1.05 16.42 3.02
N PRO A 78 -2.35 16.53 3.36
CA PRO A 78 -2.78 16.37 4.72
C PRO A 78 -2.57 14.93 5.18
N ILE A 79 -2.00 14.77 6.37
CA ILE A 79 -1.75 13.47 6.97
C ILE A 79 -3.10 12.93 7.45
N ALA A 80 -3.55 11.80 6.89
CA ALA A 80 -4.79 11.17 7.31
C ALA A 80 -4.65 10.54 8.70
N ARG A 81 -3.48 9.96 9.00
CA ARG A 81 -3.15 9.45 10.33
C ARG A 81 -1.64 9.27 10.50
N SER A 82 -1.14 9.38 11.74
CA SER A 82 0.20 8.94 12.10
C SER A 82 0.14 7.62 12.88
N VAL A 83 1.04 6.68 12.59
CA VAL A 83 1.10 5.35 13.20
C VAL A 83 2.53 4.94 13.53
N THR A 84 2.66 3.93 14.38
CA THR A 84 3.88 3.13 14.49
C THR A 84 3.77 1.95 13.53
N LEU A 85 4.76 1.81 12.64
CA LEU A 85 4.78 0.79 11.60
C LEU A 85 4.90 -0.61 12.21
N SER A 86 3.97 -1.49 11.86
CA SER A 86 4.05 -2.93 12.14
C SER A 86 4.41 -3.67 10.85
N ALA A 87 4.99 -4.87 10.95
CA ALA A 87 5.39 -5.66 9.77
C ALA A 87 4.27 -5.82 8.72
N SER A 88 3.01 -5.92 9.18
CA SER A 88 1.84 -5.79 8.33
C SER A 88 0.76 -4.99 9.06
N GLN A 89 0.13 -4.05 8.37
CA GLN A 89 -0.94 -3.22 8.92
C GLN A 89 -2.11 -3.12 7.95
N SER A 90 -3.34 -3.23 8.47
CA SER A 90 -4.54 -2.89 7.73
C SER A 90 -4.91 -1.42 7.91
N VAL A 91 -5.22 -0.76 6.79
CA VAL A 91 -5.57 0.66 6.72
C VAL A 91 -6.93 0.76 6.04
N THR A 92 -7.95 1.14 6.81
CA THR A 92 -9.25 1.50 6.22
C THR A 92 -9.10 2.82 5.47
N VAL A 93 -9.44 2.80 4.18
CA VAL A 93 -9.38 3.96 3.28
C VAL A 93 -10.77 4.58 3.13
N VAL A 94 -11.78 3.74 2.99
CA VAL A 94 -13.19 4.13 2.94
C VAL A 94 -13.93 3.34 4.02
N ASP A 95 -14.76 4.04 4.79
CA ASP A 95 -15.56 3.48 5.88
C ASP A 95 -16.93 4.17 5.91
N HIS A 96 -18.01 3.40 5.77
CA HIS A 96 -19.40 3.88 5.77
C HIS A 96 -19.73 4.96 4.72
N ILE A 97 -19.01 5.00 3.59
CA ILE A 97 -19.30 5.91 2.46
C ILE A 97 -19.58 5.04 1.24
N ASP A 98 -20.80 5.11 0.70
CA ASP A 98 -21.14 4.41 -0.53
C ASP A 98 -20.38 5.02 -1.73
N ILE A 99 -19.47 4.24 -2.30
CA ILE A 99 -18.67 4.61 -3.46
C ILE A 99 -19.15 3.91 -4.74
N SER A 100 -20.24 3.13 -4.66
CA SER A 100 -20.74 2.30 -5.77
C SER A 100 -21.16 3.13 -6.99
N GLY A 101 -21.67 4.34 -6.76
CA GLY A 101 -22.03 5.29 -7.82
C GLY A 101 -20.84 6.05 -8.44
N LEU A 102 -19.65 5.97 -7.83
CA LEU A 102 -18.47 6.75 -8.23
C LEU A 102 -17.61 5.97 -9.23
N THR A 103 -18.21 5.52 -10.34
CA THR A 103 -17.48 4.84 -11.42
C THR A 103 -16.23 5.61 -11.83
N GLY A 104 -15.10 4.92 -11.90
CA GLY A 104 -13.81 5.50 -12.24
C GLY A 104 -13.10 6.17 -11.07
N LEU A 105 -13.67 6.16 -9.85
CA LEU A 105 -12.97 6.55 -8.63
C LEU A 105 -11.77 5.63 -8.42
N GLN A 106 -10.59 6.22 -8.27
CA GLN A 106 -9.35 5.52 -7.99
C GLN A 106 -8.89 5.84 -6.58
N LEU A 107 -8.66 4.83 -5.75
CA LEU A 107 -8.20 4.99 -4.38
C LEU A 107 -6.72 4.67 -4.27
N TYR A 108 -6.02 5.51 -3.52
CA TYR A 108 -4.59 5.45 -3.30
C TYR A 108 -4.29 5.47 -1.82
N VAL A 109 -3.24 4.76 -1.44
CA VAL A 109 -2.67 4.78 -0.09
C VAL A 109 -1.18 4.97 -0.24
N GLY A 110 -0.63 5.87 0.58
CA GLY A 110 0.80 5.98 0.76
C GLY A 110 1.18 6.12 2.23
N TYR A 111 2.42 5.77 2.53
CA TYR A 111 2.97 5.91 3.88
C TYR A 111 4.47 6.23 3.82
N ASP A 112 4.94 7.03 4.77
CA ASP A 112 6.35 7.32 5.03
C ASP A 112 6.44 8.28 6.24
N VAL A 113 7.65 8.58 6.72
CA VAL A 113 7.93 9.73 7.60
C VAL A 113 7.63 11.03 6.86
N ASP A 114 8.09 11.16 5.61
CA ASP A 114 8.04 12.38 4.81
C ASP A 114 7.24 12.21 3.50
N GLU A 115 6.46 13.23 3.14
CA GLU A 115 5.65 13.22 1.92
C GLU A 115 6.50 12.98 0.66
N GLN A 116 7.69 13.59 0.60
CA GLN A 116 8.61 13.44 -0.53
C GLN A 116 9.11 11.99 -0.69
N ASP A 117 9.37 11.32 0.43
CA ASP A 117 9.91 9.95 0.45
C ASP A 117 8.85 8.93 0.07
N MET A 118 7.57 9.20 0.40
CA MET A 118 6.44 8.42 -0.09
C MET A 118 6.38 8.36 -1.63
N PHE A 119 6.71 9.47 -2.32
CA PHE A 119 6.68 9.53 -3.79
C PHE A 119 7.91 8.96 -4.47
N THR A 120 9.06 9.01 -3.80
CA THR A 120 10.35 8.59 -4.39
C THR A 120 10.71 7.15 -4.04
N SER A 121 10.18 6.62 -2.94
CA SER A 121 10.42 5.24 -2.50
C SER A 121 9.50 4.24 -3.18
N PRO A 122 10.03 3.16 -3.77
CA PRO A 122 9.21 2.13 -4.40
C PRO A 122 8.34 1.40 -3.36
N GLY A 123 7.07 1.18 -3.71
CA GLY A 123 6.13 0.41 -2.87
C GLY A 123 5.53 1.17 -1.69
N LYS A 124 5.89 2.44 -1.50
CA LYS A 124 5.36 3.32 -0.44
C LYS A 124 4.15 4.17 -0.85
N LEU A 125 3.80 4.16 -2.14
CA LEU A 125 2.56 4.70 -2.68
C LEU A 125 1.98 3.69 -3.69
N ALA A 126 0.71 3.35 -3.55
CA ALA A 126 0.03 2.48 -4.51
C ALA A 126 -1.43 2.87 -4.72
N LYS A 127 -1.91 2.61 -5.94
CA LYS A 127 -3.34 2.53 -6.21
C LYS A 127 -3.84 1.19 -5.71
N ILE A 128 -4.79 1.22 -4.78
CA ILE A 128 -5.33 0.01 -4.14
C ILE A 128 -6.63 -0.46 -4.77
N TYR A 129 -7.42 0.45 -5.34
CA TYR A 129 -8.75 0.13 -5.83
C TYR A 129 -9.18 1.08 -6.94
N THR A 130 -10.04 0.59 -7.83
CA THR A 130 -10.75 1.41 -8.79
C THR A 130 -12.19 0.93 -8.78
N VAL A 131 -13.14 1.87 -8.61
CA VAL A 131 -14.56 1.55 -8.75
C VAL A 131 -14.82 1.31 -10.22
N ASP A 132 -15.01 0.06 -10.58
CA ASP A 132 -15.46 -0.30 -11.92
C ASP A 132 -16.91 0.19 -12.10
N SER A 133 -17.23 0.73 -13.27
CA SER A 133 -18.63 0.80 -13.67
C SER A 133 -19.17 -0.61 -13.59
N CYS A 134 -20.33 -0.81 -13.00
CA CYS A 134 -21.05 -2.06 -13.14
C CYS A 134 -21.44 -2.26 -14.63
N VAL A 135 -20.50 -2.69 -15.46
CA VAL A 135 -20.80 -3.32 -16.74
C VAL A 135 -20.99 -4.78 -16.35
N GLY A 136 -22.26 -5.21 -16.41
CA GLY A 136 -22.80 -6.42 -15.82
C GLY A 136 -21.84 -7.60 -15.70
N ALA A 137 -21.91 -8.27 -14.55
CA ALA A 137 -21.45 -9.64 -14.40
C ALA A 137 -22.11 -10.53 -15.47
N ALA A 138 -21.47 -10.64 -16.64
CA ALA A 138 -21.75 -11.64 -17.65
C ALA A 138 -20.54 -12.56 -17.79
N SER A 139 -20.04 -13.07 -16.65
CA SER A 139 -19.21 -14.27 -16.62
C SER A 139 -20.13 -15.49 -16.48
N LYS A 140 -20.91 -15.80 -17.52
CA LYS A 140 -21.35 -17.18 -17.72
C LYS A 140 -20.55 -17.73 -18.89
N TRP A 141 -19.46 -18.40 -18.52
CA TRP A 141 -18.68 -19.31 -19.32
C TRP A 141 -19.51 -19.94 -20.43
N ALA A 142 -19.12 -19.65 -21.67
CA ALA A 142 -19.51 -20.44 -22.82
C ALA A 142 -18.96 -21.86 -22.61
N LEU A 143 -19.88 -22.83 -22.52
CA LEU A 143 -19.66 -24.25 -22.78
C LEU A 143 -20.79 -24.69 -23.71
#